data_AF-A0A832T3N6-F1
#
_entry.id   AF-A0A832T3N6-F1
#
_cell.length_a   1.000
_cell.length_b   1.000
_cell.length_c   1.000
_cell.angle_alpha   90.00
_cell.angle_beta   90.00
_cell.angle_gamma   90.00
#
_symmetry.space_group_name_H-M   'P 1'
#
loop_
_entity.id
_entity.type
_entity.pdbx_description
1 polymer ?
#
loop_
_entity_poly.entity_id
_entity_poly.type
_entity_poly.pdbx_seq_one_letter_code
_entity_poly.pdbx_strand_id
1 'polypeptide(L)'
;MAIAYAKLYEIIAKYIKDEKRAEELYNAVVEVIKEEKIIVKHELKDELKNELATKEDIMLAEERILRYVDNRFNQLDKKMTVGFVILILLYILTNPNAIELIKLLFGVK
;
A
#
# COMPACT_ATOMS: atom_id res chain seq x y z
N MET A 1 -11.01 -2.67 33.32
CA MET A 1 -12.33 -3.34 33.27
C MET A 1 -12.81 -3.81 34.64
N ALA A 2 -12.07 -4.64 35.38
CA ALA A 2 -12.50 -5.14 36.69
C ALA A 2 -12.90 -4.04 37.69
N ILE A 3 -12.13 -2.94 37.76
CA ILE A 3 -12.41 -1.79 38.63
C ILE A 3 -13.71 -1.06 38.24
N ALA A 4 -14.06 -1.03 36.95
CA ALA A 4 -15.26 -0.35 36.46
C ALA A 4 -16.54 -1.16 36.76
N TYR A 5 -16.48 -2.48 36.57
CA TYR A 5 -17.59 -3.37 36.91
C TYR A 5 -17.85 -3.43 38.42
N ALA A 6 -16.80 -3.44 39.24
CA ALA A 6 -16.94 -3.35 40.70
C ALA A 6 -17.62 -2.04 41.13
N LYS A 7 -17.19 -0.89 40.58
CA LYS A 7 -17.84 0.41 40.82
C LYS A 7 -19.29 0.46 40.34
N LEU A 8 -19.59 -0.18 39.21
CA LEU A 8 -20.95 -0.26 38.68
C LEU A 8 -21.88 -1.00 39.66
N TYR A 9 -21.43 -2.14 40.18
CA TYR A 9 -22.18 -2.90 41.19
C TYR A 9 -22.39 -2.08 42.47
N GLU A 10 -21.34 -1.44 42.98
CA GLU A 10 -21.43 -0.58 44.18
C GLU A 10 -22.46 0.55 44.02
N ILE A 11 -22.49 1.19 42.85
CA ILE A 11 -23.47 2.24 42.53
C ILE A 11 -24.89 1.65 42.52
N ILE A 12 -25.10 0.55 41.81
CA ILE A 12 -26.42 -0.08 41.71
C ILE A 12 -26.94 -0.50 43.10
N ALA A 13 -26.09 -1.17 43.89
CA ALA A 13 -26.42 -1.62 45.25
C ALA A 13 -26.77 -0.44 46.18
N LYS A 14 -26.05 0.69 46.07
CA LYS A 14 -26.30 1.90 46.86
C LYS A 14 -27.69 2.49 46.63
N TYR A 15 -28.20 2.45 45.39
CA TYR A 15 -29.48 3.05 45.02
C TYR A 15 -30.67 2.10 45.21
N ILE A 16 -30.53 0.83 44.86
CA ILE A 16 -31.63 -0.14 44.89
C ILE A 16 -31.94 -0.62 46.32
N LYS A 17 -30.94 -0.67 47.21
CA LYS A 17 -31.08 -1.08 48.64
C LYS A 17 -31.74 -2.47 48.86
N ASP A 18 -31.85 -3.26 47.79
CA ASP A 18 -32.28 -4.65 47.75
C ASP A 18 -31.21 -5.40 46.95
N GLU A 19 -30.55 -6.34 47.62
CA GLU A 19 -29.39 -7.05 47.09
C GLU A 19 -29.75 -7.90 45.86
N LYS A 20 -30.90 -8.60 45.88
CA LYS A 20 -31.32 -9.43 44.75
C LYS A 20 -31.62 -8.59 43.51
N ARG A 21 -32.37 -7.50 43.69
CA ARG A 21 -32.68 -6.58 42.59
C ARG A 21 -31.44 -5.86 42.06
N ALA A 22 -30.48 -5.56 42.93
CA ALA A 22 -29.21 -4.97 42.52
C ALA A 22 -28.37 -5.93 41.68
N GLU A 23 -28.31 -7.20 42.06
CA GLU A 23 -27.62 -8.25 41.29
C GLU A 23 -28.27 -8.50 39.93
N GLU A 24 -29.60 -8.59 39.87
CA GLU A 24 -30.35 -8.73 38.62
C GLU A 24 -30.07 -7.57 37.65
N LEU A 25 -30.15 -6.32 38.14
CA LEU A 25 -29.88 -5.15 37.30
C LEU A 25 -28.41 -5.09 36.86
N TYR A 26 -27.48 -5.40 37.76
CA TYR A 26 -26.06 -5.45 37.42
C TYR A 26 -25.77 -6.46 36.31
N ASN A 27 -26.32 -7.67 36.42
CA ASN A 27 -26.14 -8.71 35.41
C ASN A 27 -26.73 -8.28 34.06
N ALA A 28 -27.92 -7.69 34.05
CA ALA A 28 -28.54 -7.17 32.83
C ALA A 28 -27.70 -6.06 32.17
N VAL A 29 -27.17 -5.11 32.95
CA VAL A 29 -26.31 -4.04 32.42
C VAL A 29 -25.00 -4.61 31.87
N VAL A 30 -24.39 -5.57 32.56
CA VAL A 30 -23.17 -6.24 32.08
C VAL A 30 -23.41 -7.00 30.79
N GLU A 31 -24.58 -7.63 30.64
CA GLU A 31 -24.97 -8.31 29.41
C GLU A 31 -25.08 -7.33 28.24
N VAL A 32 -25.81 -6.21 28.42
CA VAL A 32 -25.90 -5.13 27.42
C VAL A 32 -24.52 -4.59 27.02
N ILE A 33 -23.64 -4.31 27.99
CA ILE A 33 -22.27 -3.83 27.72
C ILE A 33 -21.47 -4.86 26.90
N LYS A 34 -21.65 -6.16 27.16
CA LYS A 34 -20.97 -7.22 26.38
C LYS A 34 -21.49 -7.28 24.95
N GLU A 35 -22.79 -7.15 24.75
CA GLU A 35 -23.42 -7.10 23.43
C GLU A 35 -22.94 -5.89 22.63
N GLU A 36 -22.99 -4.68 23.21
CA GLU A 36 -22.48 -3.46 22.57
C GLU A 36 -21.00 -3.57 22.21
N LYS A 37 -20.18 -4.17 23.08
CA LYS A 37 -18.76 -4.41 22.79
C LYS A 37 -18.55 -5.30 21.57
N ILE A 38 -19.40 -6.30 21.36
CA ILE A 38 -19.31 -7.17 20.19
C ILE A 38 -19.68 -6.39 18.92
N ILE A 39 -20.75 -5.59 18.97
CA ILE A 39 -21.20 -4.75 17.86
C ILE A 39 -20.09 -3.78 17.45
N VAL A 40 -19.57 -2.99 18.39
CA VAL A 40 -18.49 -2.02 18.11
C VAL A 40 -17.24 -2.72 17.56
N LYS A 41 -16.89 -3.91 18.08
CA LYS A 41 -15.74 -4.67 17.55
C LYS A 41 -15.97 -5.13 16.10
N HIS A 42 -17.20 -5.49 15.75
CA HIS A 42 -17.55 -5.87 14.39
C HIS A 42 -17.52 -4.67 13.45
N GLU A 43 -18.12 -3.54 13.84
CA GLU A 43 -18.08 -2.29 13.06
C GLU A 43 -16.64 -1.85 12.79
N LEU A 44 -15.81 -1.77 13.84
CA LEU A 44 -14.39 -1.40 13.69
C LEU A 44 -13.61 -2.37 12.80
N LYS A 45 -13.95 -3.67 12.85
CA LYS A 45 -13.31 -4.67 11.98
C LYS A 45 -13.70 -4.45 10.52
N ASP A 46 -14.96 -4.11 10.25
CA ASP A 46 -15.46 -3.89 8.90
C ASP A 46 -14.92 -2.57 8.32
N GLU A 47 -14.89 -1.50 9.10
CA GLU A 47 -14.23 -0.23 8.74
C GLU A 47 -12.76 -0.47 8.39
N LEU A 48 -12.01 -1.13 9.27
CA LEU A 48 -10.59 -1.41 9.05
C LEU A 48 -10.36 -2.28 7.82
N LYS A 49 -11.24 -3.25 7.55
CA LYS A 49 -11.16 -4.10 6.36
C LYS A 49 -11.36 -3.29 5.07
N ASN A 50 -12.18 -2.25 5.10
CA ASN A 50 -12.45 -1.40 3.94
C ASN A 50 -11.35 -0.34 3.72
N GLU A 51 -10.65 0.10 4.77
CA GLU A 51 -9.55 1.05 4.65
C GLU A 51 -8.22 0.40 4.25
N LEU A 52 -8.01 -0.87 4.60
CA LEU A 52 -6.78 -1.59 4.28
C LEU A 52 -6.80 -2.11 2.83
N ALA A 53 -5.75 -1.78 2.09
CA ALA A 53 -5.50 -2.40 0.78
C ALA A 53 -5.36 -3.92 0.94
N THR A 54 -6.01 -4.67 0.07
CA THR A 54 -5.85 -6.12 0.01
C THR A 54 -4.51 -6.47 -0.63
N LYS A 55 -4.07 -7.73 -0.44
CA LYS A 55 -2.88 -8.23 -1.13
C LYS A 55 -3.02 -8.13 -2.66
N GLU A 56 -4.24 -8.31 -3.17
CA GLU A 56 -4.53 -8.22 -4.60
C GLU A 56 -4.38 -6.77 -5.10
N ASP A 57 -4.85 -5.78 -4.34
CA ASP A 57 -4.66 -4.36 -4.68
C ASP A 57 -3.18 -3.98 -4.77
N ILE A 58 -2.36 -4.49 -3.83
CA ILE A 58 -0.92 -4.28 -3.82
C ILE A 58 -0.27 -4.94 -5.04
N MET A 59 -0.63 -6.19 -5.35
CA MET A 59 -0.10 -6.89 -6.53
C MET A 59 -0.46 -6.15 -7.84
N LEU A 60 -1.68 -5.65 -7.97
CA LEU A 60 -2.11 -4.85 -9.11
C LEU A 60 -1.32 -3.54 -9.22
N ALA A 61 -1.04 -2.88 -8.09
CA ALA A 61 -0.22 -1.68 -8.05
C ALA A 61 1.23 -1.98 -8.48
N GLU A 62 1.84 -3.06 -7.96
CA GLU A 62 3.18 -3.52 -8.34
C GLU A 62 3.27 -3.83 -9.83
N GLU A 63 2.31 -4.57 -10.39
CA GLU A 63 2.28 -4.91 -11.81
C GLU A 63 2.17 -3.66 -12.70
N ARG A 64 1.37 -2.66 -12.28
CA ARG A 64 1.28 -1.37 -13.00
C ARG A 64 2.60 -0.60 -12.94
N ILE A 65 3.26 -0.59 -11.79
CA ILE A 65 4.57 0.05 -11.62
C ILE A 65 5.60 -0.64 -12.51
N LEU A 66 5.69 -1.97 -12.48
CA LEU A 66 6.64 -2.73 -13.30
C LEU A 66 6.41 -2.49 -14.80
N ARG A 67 5.15 -2.52 -15.26
CA ARG A 67 4.82 -2.20 -16.66
C ARG A 67 5.18 -0.77 -17.03
N TYR A 68 4.93 0.20 -16.14
CA TYR A 68 5.31 1.59 -16.37
C TYR A 68 6.82 1.74 -16.47
N VAL A 69 7.56 1.14 -15.53
CA VAL A 69 9.01 1.15 -15.47
C VAL A 69 9.62 0.51 -16.71
N ASP A 70 9.16 -0.68 -17.10
CA ASP A 70 9.63 -1.40 -18.29
C ASP A 70 9.41 -0.57 -19.58
N ASN A 71 8.23 0.02 -19.74
CA ASN A 71 7.94 0.91 -20.86
C ASN A 71 8.87 2.15 -20.89
N ARG A 72 9.20 2.71 -19.72
CA ARG A 72 10.11 3.86 -19.61
C ARG A 72 11.55 3.47 -19.92
N PHE A 73 12.02 2.31 -19.44
CA PHE A 73 13.33 1.77 -19.77
C PHE A 73 13.46 1.49 -21.27
N ASN A 74 12.48 0.82 -21.88
CA ASN A 74 12.46 0.57 -23.32
C ASN A 74 12.51 1.86 -24.15
N GLN A 75 11.85 2.94 -23.69
CA GLN A 75 11.95 4.24 -24.35
C GLN A 75 13.33 4.89 -24.17
N LEU A 76 13.93 4.77 -22.99
CA LEU A 76 15.27 5.26 -22.72
C LEU A 76 16.32 4.52 -23.54
N ASP A 77 16.26 3.20 -23.59
CA ASP A 77 17.16 2.36 -24.38
C ASP A 77 17.13 2.77 -25.85
N LYS A 78 15.94 2.91 -26.44
CA LYS A 78 15.79 3.39 -27.83
C LYS A 78 16.44 4.76 -28.05
N LYS A 79 16.21 5.72 -27.13
CA LYS A 79 16.80 7.06 -27.22
C LYS A 79 18.33 7.01 -27.09
N MET A 80 18.83 6.19 -26.17
CA MET A 80 20.27 6.01 -25.98
C MET A 80 20.92 5.35 -27.19
N THR A 81 20.32 4.29 -27.75
CA THR A 81 20.83 3.64 -28.96
C THR A 81 20.92 4.63 -30.12
N VAL A 82 19.86 5.40 -30.38
CA VAL A 82 19.86 6.42 -31.45
C VAL A 82 20.92 7.48 -31.17
N GLY A 83 21.01 7.99 -29.94
CA GLY A 83 22.04 8.94 -29.55
C GLY A 83 23.47 8.41 -29.77
N PHE A 84 23.72 7.15 -29.42
CA PHE A 84 25.02 6.51 -29.59
C PHE A 84 25.40 6.34 -31.06
N VAL A 85 24.44 5.95 -31.92
CA VAL A 85 24.65 5.88 -33.38
C VAL A 85 25.02 7.26 -33.94
N ILE A 86 24.30 8.30 -33.53
CA ILE A 86 24.60 9.69 -33.96
C ILE A 86 26.01 10.09 -33.51
N LEU A 87 26.40 9.77 -32.27
CA LEU A 87 27.75 10.08 -31.77
C LEU A 87 28.85 9.37 -32.56
N ILE A 88 28.66 8.09 -32.90
CA ILE A 88 29.61 7.34 -33.76
C ILE A 88 29.72 8.00 -35.13
N LEU A 89 28.59 8.34 -35.76
CA LEU A 89 28.58 8.99 -37.06
C LEU A 89 29.31 10.35 -37.01
N LEU A 90 29.04 11.16 -35.99
CA LEU A 90 29.74 12.44 -35.79
C LEU A 90 31.24 12.25 -35.58
N TYR A 91 31.64 11.25 -34.78
CA TYR A 91 33.06 10.92 -34.56
C TYR A 91 33.76 10.53 -35.86
N ILE A 92 33.11 9.71 -36.70
CA ILE A 92 33.65 9.31 -38.01
C ILE A 92 33.76 10.54 -38.93
N LEU A 93 32.70 11.34 -39.05
CA LEU A 93 32.66 12.50 -39.95
C LEU A 93 33.65 13.61 -39.56
N THR A 94 33.97 13.73 -38.28
CA THR A 94 34.93 14.74 -37.78
C THR A 94 36.37 14.26 -37.81
N ASN A 95 36.63 12.98 -38.12
CA ASN A 95 37.95 12.39 -38.18
C ASN A 95 38.33 12.02 -39.63
N PRO A 96 39.19 12.81 -40.31
CA PRO A 96 39.61 12.55 -41.69
C PRO A 96 40.18 11.13 -41.90
N ASN A 97 40.94 10.61 -40.93
CA ASN A 97 41.52 9.27 -41.01
C ASN A 97 40.43 8.17 -40.99
N ALA A 98 39.33 8.40 -40.27
CA ALA A 98 38.20 7.47 -40.25
C ALA A 98 37.47 7.46 -41.60
N ILE A 99 37.35 8.61 -42.26
CA ILE A 99 36.74 8.73 -43.59
C ILE A 99 37.59 8.01 -44.65
N GLU A 100 38.91 8.21 -44.64
CA GLU A 100 39.82 7.51 -45.55
C GLU A 100 39.77 5.99 -45.38
N LEU A 101 39.72 5.51 -44.14
CA LEU A 101 39.55 4.09 -43.85
C LEU A 101 38.24 3.53 -44.44
N ILE A 102 37.13 4.25 -44.32
CA ILE A 102 35.84 3.85 -44.89
C ILE A 102 35.93 3.81 -46.43
N LYS A 103 36.52 4.83 -47.06
CA LYS A 103 36.72 4.86 -48.51
C LYS A 103 37.52 3.64 -49.00
N LEU A 104 38.57 3.27 -48.26
CA LEU A 104 39.39 2.08 -48.54
C LEU A 104 38.57 0.79 -48.42
N LEU A 105 37.78 0.65 -47.35
CA LEU A 105 36.96 -0.56 -47.09
C LEU A 105 35.85 -0.76 -48.12
N PHE A 106 35.25 0.32 -48.63
CA PHE A 106 34.16 0.26 -49.61
C PHE A 106 34.63 0.48 -51.06
N GLY A 107 35.94 0.62 -51.30
CA GLY A 107 36.51 0.77 -52.64
C GLY A 107 36.09 2.06 -53.37
N VAL A 108 35.67 3.08 -52.62
CA VAL A 108 35.26 4.37 -53.18
C VAL A 108 36.51 5.24 -53.33
N LYS A 109 36.88 5.59 -54.56
CA LYS A 109 37.99 6.53 -54.84
C LYS A 109 37.66 7.94 -54.35
#